data_AF-A0ABD1FTW2-F1
#
_entry.id   AF-A0ABD1FTW2-F1
#
_cell.length_a   1.000
_cell.length_b   1.000
_cell.length_c   1.000
_cell.angle_alpha   90.00
_cell.angle_beta   90.00
_cell.angle_gamma   90.00
#
_symmetry.space_group_name_H-M   'P 1'
#
loop_
_entity.id
_entity.type
_entity.pdbx_description
1 polymer ?
#
loop_
_entity_poly.entity_id
_entity_poly.type
_entity_poly.pdbx_seq_one_letter_code
_entity_poly.pdbx_strand_id
1 'polypeptide(L)'
;MGEIVYEPTRDGPTLWDIGIPDRTARQFYVPDPNPKYINKLYVNHPDRFRQYGLWERYGELYPNGDLVYTIGESNYTTDWFFAHVTRKYSNSYKATTWQIKFKLEAVEPNGKYYLRLSIASANQAELQVRINNPDQNPALFTTGLIGKDNAIARHGIHGLYWLFNVEISANLFIKGINTIYLTQANASGPFQGIIYDYIRLESPK
;
A
#
# COMPACT_ATOMS: atom_id res chain seq x y z
N MET A 1 21.15 25.47 -14.71
CA MET A 1 19.95 24.65 -14.90
C MET A 1 19.03 24.97 -13.74
N GLY A 2 17.85 25.53 -14.03
CA GLY A 2 16.93 25.98 -12.99
C GLY A 2 16.29 24.81 -12.26
N GLU A 3 16.17 24.92 -10.94
CA GLU A 3 15.47 23.99 -10.09
C GLU A 3 13.97 24.07 -10.43
N ILE A 4 13.44 23.06 -11.13
CA ILE A 4 12.00 22.94 -11.36
C ILE A 4 11.42 22.31 -10.10
N VAL A 5 10.87 23.14 -9.21
CA VAL A 5 10.07 22.68 -8.08
C VAL A 5 8.71 22.23 -8.63
N TYR A 6 8.51 20.92 -8.74
CA TYR A 6 7.19 20.37 -9.07
C TYR A 6 6.33 20.33 -7.81
N GLU A 7 5.29 21.16 -7.77
CA GLU A 7 4.24 21.07 -6.77
C GLU A 7 3.14 20.13 -7.27
N PRO A 8 2.90 18.98 -6.62
CA PRO A 8 1.83 18.08 -7.01
C PRO A 8 0.47 18.80 -6.91
N THR A 9 -0.33 18.74 -7.96
CA THR A 9 -1.69 19.31 -7.97
C THR A 9 -2.48 18.74 -6.79
N ARG A 10 -3.07 19.62 -5.96
CA ARG A 10 -3.92 19.24 -4.83
C ARG A 10 -5.36 19.59 -5.16
N ASP A 11 -6.25 18.62 -5.02
CA ASP A 11 -7.69 18.81 -5.18
C ASP A 11 -8.35 19.27 -3.87
N GLY A 12 -7.64 19.19 -2.73
CA GLY A 12 -8.04 19.83 -1.47
C GLY A 12 -6.98 19.67 -0.36
N PRO A 13 -7.30 20.10 0.88
CA PRO A 13 -6.44 19.89 2.04
C PRO A 13 -6.12 18.40 2.26
N THR A 14 -4.89 18.12 2.67
CA THR A 14 -4.48 16.75 3.03
C THR A 14 -5.00 16.42 4.42
N LEU A 15 -5.81 15.36 4.53
CA LEU A 15 -6.29 14.85 5.82
C LEU A 15 -5.21 14.01 6.51
N TRP A 16 -4.56 13.15 5.74
CA TRP A 16 -3.44 12.33 6.17
C TRP A 16 -2.71 11.76 4.96
N ASP A 17 -1.48 11.32 5.19
CA ASP A 17 -0.66 10.62 4.23
C ASP A 17 0.20 9.51 4.88
N ILE A 18 0.76 8.65 4.02
CA ILE A 18 1.59 7.51 4.40
C ILE A 18 2.77 7.46 3.43
N GLY A 19 3.99 7.59 3.96
CA GLY A 19 5.25 7.54 3.20
C GLY A 19 5.75 8.90 2.74
N ILE A 20 6.72 8.88 1.82
CA ILE A 20 7.34 10.07 1.21
C ILE A 20 7.22 9.91 -0.30
N PRO A 21 6.78 10.92 -1.07
CA PRO A 21 6.61 10.80 -2.52
C PRO A 21 7.97 10.89 -3.26
N ASP A 22 8.84 9.91 -3.10
CA ASP A 22 10.19 9.83 -3.69
C ASP A 22 10.35 8.70 -4.72
N ARG A 23 9.23 8.08 -5.12
CA ARG A 23 9.11 6.97 -6.08
C ARG A 23 9.73 5.67 -5.62
N THR A 24 9.87 5.47 -4.30
CA THR A 24 10.41 4.23 -3.74
C THR A 24 9.72 3.85 -2.42
N ALA A 25 9.86 2.57 -2.04
CA ALA A 25 9.38 2.04 -0.76
C ALA A 25 10.47 2.04 0.33
N ARG A 26 11.56 2.80 0.19
CA ARG A 26 12.74 2.71 1.08
C ARG A 26 12.43 3.02 2.54
N GLN A 27 11.43 3.86 2.76
CA GLN A 27 10.92 4.32 4.04
C GLN A 27 10.01 3.31 4.74
N PHE A 28 9.50 2.30 4.03
CA PHE A 28 8.54 1.35 4.59
C PHE A 28 9.21 0.19 5.30
N TYR A 29 8.43 -0.53 6.10
CA TYR A 29 8.91 -1.63 6.91
C TYR A 29 9.33 -2.83 6.05
N VAL A 30 10.64 -3.04 6.00
CA VAL A 30 11.24 -4.27 5.51
C VAL A 30 11.42 -5.21 6.71
N PRO A 31 10.93 -6.46 6.69
CA PRO A 31 11.03 -7.36 7.83
C PRO A 31 12.44 -7.96 7.97
N ASP A 32 12.72 -8.60 9.10
CA ASP A 32 13.93 -9.41 9.22
C ASP A 32 13.81 -10.67 8.35
N PRO A 33 14.91 -11.10 7.69
CA PRO A 33 14.89 -12.27 6.84
C PRO A 33 14.73 -13.56 7.65
N ASN A 34 14.38 -14.65 6.98
CA ASN A 34 14.40 -15.95 7.61
C ASN A 34 15.84 -16.30 8.04
N PRO A 35 16.10 -16.57 9.34
CA PRO A 35 17.46 -16.84 9.83
C PRO A 35 18.16 -18.00 9.12
N LYS A 36 17.41 -18.96 8.55
CA LYS A 36 17.96 -20.10 7.81
C LYS A 36 18.60 -19.72 6.47
N TYR A 37 18.17 -18.61 5.87
CA TYR A 37 18.55 -18.19 4.51
C TYR A 37 19.22 -16.82 4.48
N ILE A 38 19.68 -16.33 5.64
CA ILE A 38 20.21 -14.98 5.77
C ILE A 38 21.47 -14.78 4.91
N ASN A 39 21.46 -13.75 4.06
CA ASN A 39 22.66 -13.29 3.38
C ASN A 39 23.41 -12.33 4.31
N LYS A 40 24.62 -12.74 4.73
CA LYS A 40 25.46 -11.96 5.65
C LYS A 40 25.87 -10.59 5.10
N LEU A 41 25.87 -10.41 3.76
CA LEU A 41 26.20 -9.13 3.12
C LEU A 41 25.20 -8.01 3.48
N TYR A 42 23.94 -8.35 3.75
CA TYR A 42 22.88 -7.38 3.99
C TYR A 42 22.44 -7.32 5.47
N VAL A 43 23.22 -7.89 6.39
CA VAL A 43 23.00 -7.75 7.83
C VAL A 43 23.45 -6.36 8.26
N ASN A 44 22.61 -5.62 8.98
CA ASN A 44 22.86 -4.22 9.39
C ASN A 44 23.20 -3.28 8.20
N HIS A 45 22.67 -3.58 7.01
CA HIS A 45 22.91 -2.81 5.80
C HIS A 45 21.69 -1.93 5.45
N PRO A 46 21.87 -0.70 4.93
CA PRO A 46 20.76 0.16 4.53
C PRO A 46 19.85 -0.51 3.49
N ASP A 47 20.43 -1.28 2.56
CA ASP A 47 19.69 -2.08 1.59
C ASP A 47 19.21 -3.45 2.14
N ARG A 48 18.67 -3.48 3.36
CA ARG A 48 18.11 -4.70 3.97
C ARG A 48 17.06 -5.38 3.08
N PHE A 49 16.39 -4.62 2.22
CA PHE A 49 15.41 -5.10 1.24
C PHE A 49 16.00 -6.07 0.21
N ARG A 50 17.33 -6.19 0.10
CA ARG A 50 18.01 -7.12 -0.81
C ARG A 50 18.10 -8.56 -0.30
N GLN A 51 17.65 -8.84 0.93
CA GLN A 51 17.56 -10.20 1.45
C GLN A 51 16.52 -11.02 0.64
N TYR A 52 16.88 -12.26 0.32
CA TYR A 52 15.96 -13.17 -0.39
C TYR A 52 14.81 -13.62 0.53
N GLY A 53 13.62 -13.78 -0.04
CA GLY A 53 12.45 -14.35 0.65
C GLY A 53 11.67 -13.39 1.55
N LEU A 54 11.99 -12.09 1.53
CA LEU A 54 11.31 -11.12 2.39
C LEU A 54 9.80 -11.01 2.14
N TRP A 55 9.33 -11.24 0.91
CA TRP A 55 7.89 -11.25 0.62
C TRP A 55 7.15 -12.39 1.35
N GLU A 56 7.78 -13.56 1.52
CA GLU A 56 7.15 -14.68 2.22
C GLU A 56 6.97 -14.40 3.72
N ARG A 57 7.79 -13.50 4.29
CA ARG A 57 7.67 -13.07 5.69
C ARG A 57 6.33 -12.42 6.00
N TYR A 58 5.62 -11.88 4.99
CA TYR A 58 4.28 -11.32 5.20
C TYR A 58 3.33 -12.35 5.79
N GLY A 59 3.30 -13.59 5.27
CA GLY A 59 2.42 -14.64 5.78
C GLY A 59 2.79 -15.12 7.19
N GLU A 60 4.07 -15.00 7.57
CA GLU A 60 4.56 -15.37 8.91
C GLU A 60 4.24 -14.29 9.95
N LEU A 61 4.30 -13.01 9.55
CA LEU A 61 3.97 -11.87 10.41
C LEU A 61 2.46 -11.65 10.54
N TYR A 62 1.69 -12.01 9.52
CA TYR A 62 0.25 -11.85 9.45
C TYR A 62 -0.47 -13.21 9.23
N PRO A 63 -0.35 -14.17 10.18
CA PRO A 63 -0.89 -15.53 9.99
C PRO A 63 -2.42 -15.58 10.01
N ASN A 64 -3.06 -14.74 10.83
CA ASN A 64 -4.50 -14.80 11.11
C ASN A 64 -5.30 -13.59 10.58
N GLY A 65 -4.62 -12.63 9.97
CA GLY A 65 -5.22 -11.37 9.52
C GLY A 65 -4.34 -10.72 8.46
N ASP A 66 -4.66 -9.49 8.09
CA ASP A 66 -3.84 -8.68 7.21
C ASP A 66 -3.49 -7.36 7.91
N LEU A 67 -2.58 -6.60 7.34
CA LEU A 67 -2.08 -5.34 7.88
C LEU A 67 -3.23 -4.37 8.21
N VAL A 68 -3.21 -3.82 9.42
CA VAL A 68 -4.10 -2.75 9.88
C VAL A 68 -3.24 -1.56 10.28
N TYR A 69 -3.39 -0.44 9.58
CA TYR A 69 -2.67 0.80 9.82
C TYR A 69 -3.64 1.86 10.33
N THR A 70 -3.38 2.43 11.49
CA THR A 70 -4.24 3.45 12.11
C THR A 70 -3.54 4.81 12.04
N ILE A 71 -4.14 5.77 11.33
CA ILE A 71 -3.63 7.14 11.21
C ILE A 71 -3.53 7.78 12.59
N GLY A 72 -2.35 8.32 12.91
CA GLY A 72 -2.05 8.94 14.21
C GLY A 72 -1.54 7.98 15.29
N GLU A 73 -1.60 6.66 15.05
CA GLU A 73 -1.09 5.65 15.99
C GLU A 73 0.02 4.79 15.39
N SER A 74 -0.16 4.32 14.15
CA SER A 74 0.82 3.50 13.43
C SER A 74 1.96 4.33 12.84
N ASN A 75 3.12 3.70 12.67
CA ASN A 75 4.31 4.29 12.06
C ASN A 75 4.66 3.55 10.77
N TYR A 76 4.65 4.23 9.62
CA TYR A 76 4.90 3.58 8.33
C TYR A 76 6.30 2.97 8.20
N THR A 77 7.27 3.40 9.02
CA THR A 77 8.63 2.83 9.00
C THR A 77 8.71 1.45 9.66
N THR A 78 7.72 1.08 10.49
CA THR A 78 7.70 -0.19 11.24
C THR A 78 6.43 -1.02 10.99
N ASP A 79 5.32 -0.38 10.64
CA ASP A 79 4.00 -1.01 10.62
C ASP A 79 3.42 -1.10 9.20
N TRP A 80 4.00 -0.38 8.24
CA TRP A 80 3.61 -0.46 6.82
C TRP A 80 4.57 -1.37 6.07
N PHE A 81 4.17 -2.62 5.82
CA PHE A 81 5.02 -3.60 5.15
C PHE A 81 5.40 -3.11 3.74
N PHE A 82 6.66 -3.31 3.33
CA PHE A 82 7.20 -2.70 2.10
C PHE A 82 6.52 -3.16 0.80
N ALA A 83 5.89 -4.33 0.79
CA ALA A 83 5.22 -4.89 -0.38
C ALA A 83 3.87 -5.53 -0.03
N HIS A 84 2.80 -5.05 -0.64
CA HIS A 84 1.46 -5.64 -0.56
C HIS A 84 1.38 -6.86 -1.47
N VAL A 85 1.65 -8.01 -0.87
CA VAL A 85 1.82 -9.30 -1.55
C VAL A 85 0.74 -10.29 -1.16
N THR A 86 0.55 -11.30 -1.99
CA THR A 86 -0.30 -12.44 -1.66
C THR A 86 0.21 -13.20 -0.43
N ARG A 87 -0.70 -13.85 0.29
CA ARG A 87 -0.34 -14.72 1.42
C ARG A 87 -0.31 -16.18 0.98
N LYS A 88 0.83 -16.83 1.17
CA LYS A 88 0.96 -18.29 0.97
C LYS A 88 0.07 -19.03 1.98
N TYR A 89 -0.74 -19.94 1.49
CA TYR A 89 -1.62 -20.79 2.29
C TYR A 89 -1.55 -22.22 1.77
N SER A 90 -0.84 -23.10 2.48
CA SER A 90 -0.53 -24.45 2.00
C SER A 90 0.16 -24.39 0.61
N ASN A 91 -0.40 -25.03 -0.40
CA ASN A 91 0.10 -25.06 -1.78
C ASN A 91 -0.49 -23.97 -2.70
N SER A 92 -1.24 -23.00 -2.15
CA SER A 92 -1.84 -21.91 -2.92
C SER A 92 -1.52 -20.53 -2.34
N TYR A 93 -2.01 -19.49 -3.01
CA TYR A 93 -1.91 -18.11 -2.57
C TYR A 93 -3.31 -17.53 -2.36
N LYS A 94 -3.43 -16.66 -1.37
CA LYS A 94 -4.66 -15.92 -1.06
C LYS A 94 -4.43 -14.43 -1.23
N ALA A 95 -5.46 -13.75 -1.72
CA ALA A 95 -5.55 -12.30 -1.70
C ALA A 95 -5.38 -11.77 -0.28
N THR A 96 -4.86 -10.55 -0.17
CA THR A 96 -4.66 -9.86 1.10
C THR A 96 -5.40 -8.53 1.07
N THR A 97 -5.96 -8.14 2.20
CA THR A 97 -6.71 -6.89 2.32
C THR A 97 -6.18 -6.06 3.48
N TRP A 98 -5.42 -5.01 3.15
CA TRP A 98 -4.91 -4.06 4.12
C TRP A 98 -5.99 -3.05 4.52
N GLN A 99 -5.96 -2.60 5.76
CA GLN A 99 -6.90 -1.62 6.30
C GLN A 99 -6.15 -0.34 6.67
N ILE A 100 -6.64 0.81 6.22
CA ILE A 100 -6.24 2.12 6.73
C ILE A 100 -7.40 2.67 7.53
N LYS A 101 -7.23 2.78 8.85
CA LYS A 101 -8.21 3.32 9.80
C LYS A 101 -7.88 4.76 10.13
N PHE A 102 -8.86 5.64 10.12
CA PHE A 102 -8.68 7.05 10.41
C PHE A 102 -9.98 7.67 10.93
N LYS A 103 -9.85 8.77 11.68
CA LYS A 103 -11.00 9.48 12.23
C LYS A 103 -11.29 10.75 11.42
N LEU A 104 -12.57 11.01 11.16
CA LEU A 104 -13.07 12.28 10.65
C LEU A 104 -13.94 12.96 11.70
N GLU A 105 -13.59 14.19 12.08
CA GLU A 105 -14.37 14.99 13.05
C GLU A 105 -15.67 15.53 12.45
N ALA A 106 -15.67 15.76 11.13
CA ALA A 106 -16.81 16.13 10.33
C ALA A 106 -16.67 15.53 8.93
N VAL A 107 -17.80 15.35 8.25
CA VAL A 107 -17.84 14.96 6.84
C VAL A 107 -18.57 16.07 6.09
N GLU A 108 -17.87 16.72 5.17
CA GLU A 108 -18.45 17.77 4.33
C GLU A 108 -19.56 17.20 3.44
N PRO A 109 -20.84 17.60 3.62
CA PRO A 109 -21.95 17.12 2.80
C PRO A 109 -21.74 17.48 1.33
N ASN A 110 -21.96 16.52 0.43
CA ASN A 110 -21.79 16.67 -1.03
C ASN A 110 -20.35 16.92 -1.50
N GLY A 111 -19.36 16.85 -0.61
CA GLY A 111 -17.96 16.98 -0.96
C GLY A 111 -17.40 15.74 -1.67
N LYS A 112 -16.34 15.94 -2.47
CA LYS A 112 -15.55 14.87 -3.08
C LYS A 112 -14.21 14.77 -2.38
N TYR A 113 -13.91 13.59 -1.86
CA TYR A 113 -12.60 13.26 -1.32
C TYR A 113 -11.76 12.59 -2.40
N TYR A 114 -10.45 12.73 -2.32
CA TYR A 114 -9.55 12.10 -3.29
C TYR A 114 -8.50 11.25 -2.58
N LEU A 115 -8.52 9.95 -2.86
CA LEU A 115 -7.46 9.03 -2.45
C LEU A 115 -6.43 8.93 -3.57
N ARG A 116 -5.23 9.45 -3.30
CA ARG A 116 -4.05 9.33 -4.16
C ARG A 116 -3.31 8.05 -3.83
N LEU A 117 -3.06 7.24 -4.84
CA LEU A 117 -2.28 6.00 -4.72
C LEU A 117 -1.07 6.12 -5.64
N SER A 118 0.10 6.27 -5.04
CA SER A 118 1.39 6.23 -5.73
C SER A 118 2.02 4.86 -5.52
N ILE A 119 2.35 4.19 -6.61
CA ILE A 119 2.88 2.83 -6.63
C ILE A 119 4.25 2.86 -7.27
N ALA A 120 5.28 2.54 -6.48
CA ALA A 120 6.67 2.47 -6.93
C ALA A 120 6.91 1.30 -7.89
N SER A 121 6.19 0.20 -7.74
CA SER A 121 6.24 -0.97 -8.62
C SER A 121 5.00 -1.86 -8.44
N ALA A 122 4.63 -2.60 -9.49
CA ALA A 122 3.60 -3.62 -9.41
C ALA A 122 3.98 -4.83 -10.29
N ASN A 123 3.59 -6.02 -9.86
CA ASN A 123 3.76 -7.23 -10.65
C ASN A 123 2.47 -8.06 -10.65
N GLN A 124 1.84 -8.18 -11.82
CA GLN A 124 0.58 -8.92 -12.01
C GLN A 124 -0.41 -8.68 -10.85
N ALA A 125 -0.58 -7.42 -10.46
CA ALA A 125 -1.40 -7.07 -9.31
C ALA A 125 -2.70 -6.42 -9.78
N GLU A 126 -3.75 -6.61 -9.00
CA GLU A 126 -4.98 -5.84 -9.12
C GLU A 126 -5.27 -5.25 -7.75
N LEU A 127 -5.26 -3.93 -7.64
CA LEU A 127 -5.63 -3.21 -6.44
C LEU A 127 -7.10 -2.85 -6.50
N GLN A 128 -7.87 -3.31 -5.52
CA GLN A 128 -9.24 -2.90 -5.31
C GLN A 128 -9.35 -2.04 -4.06
N VAL A 129 -10.13 -0.96 -4.14
CA VAL A 129 -10.38 -0.03 -3.03
C VAL A 129 -11.84 -0.11 -2.61
N ARG A 130 -12.09 -0.24 -1.31
CA ARG A 130 -13.43 -0.18 -0.69
C ARG A 130 -13.41 0.73 0.52
N ILE A 131 -14.57 1.31 0.85
CA ILE A 131 -14.70 2.29 1.93
C ILE A 131 -15.76 1.80 2.90
N ASN A 132 -15.39 1.63 4.17
CA ASN A 132 -16.23 1.21 5.31
C ASN A 132 -16.94 -0.15 5.19
N ASN A 133 -17.17 -0.68 3.99
CA ASN A 133 -17.72 -2.00 3.72
C ASN A 133 -16.69 -2.85 2.94
N PRO A 134 -16.03 -3.84 3.58
CA PRO A 134 -15.04 -4.69 2.91
C PRO A 134 -15.66 -5.63 1.86
N ASP A 135 -16.95 -5.91 1.94
CA ASP A 135 -17.66 -6.85 1.07
C ASP A 135 -18.37 -6.15 -0.10
N GLN A 136 -18.21 -4.84 -0.24
CA GLN A 136 -18.83 -4.06 -1.32
C GLN A 136 -18.43 -4.62 -2.70
N ASN A 137 -19.43 -4.96 -3.52
CA ASN A 137 -19.26 -5.45 -4.88
C ASN A 137 -20.25 -4.73 -5.83
N PRO A 138 -19.78 -4.03 -6.88
CA PRO A 138 -18.37 -3.85 -7.26
C PRO A 138 -17.57 -3.04 -6.22
N ALA A 139 -16.26 -3.23 -6.21
CA ALA A 139 -15.36 -2.35 -5.46
C ALA A 139 -15.53 -0.90 -5.94
N LEU A 140 -15.25 0.09 -5.08
CA LEU A 140 -15.33 1.50 -5.45
C LEU A 140 -14.39 1.81 -6.63
N PHE A 141 -13.19 1.23 -6.59
CA PHE A 141 -12.18 1.38 -7.61
C PHE A 141 -11.40 0.09 -7.79
N THR A 142 -10.99 -0.20 -9.02
CA THR A 142 -10.01 -1.24 -9.35
C THR A 142 -9.00 -0.68 -10.35
N THR A 143 -7.73 -1.04 -10.19
CA THR A 143 -6.70 -0.74 -11.19
C THR A 143 -6.83 -1.62 -12.44
N GLY A 144 -7.61 -2.71 -12.38
CA GLY A 144 -7.41 -3.86 -13.24
C GLY A 144 -6.03 -4.48 -13.03
N LEU A 145 -5.65 -5.43 -13.89
CA LEU A 145 -4.33 -6.05 -13.83
C LEU A 145 -3.24 -5.09 -14.29
N ILE A 146 -2.37 -4.69 -13.37
CA ILE A 146 -1.22 -3.79 -13.62
C ILE A 146 0.11 -4.48 -13.32
N GLY A 147 1.20 -3.88 -13.80
CA GLY A 147 2.56 -4.35 -13.55
C GLY A 147 3.19 -5.11 -14.72
N LYS A 148 3.88 -6.22 -14.40
CA LYS A 148 4.91 -6.95 -15.18
C LYS A 148 6.36 -6.54 -14.86
N ASP A 149 6.54 -5.84 -13.74
CA ASP A 149 7.84 -5.66 -13.12
C ASP A 149 8.27 -6.92 -12.35
N ASN A 150 9.55 -7.08 -12.06
CA ASN A 150 10.09 -8.13 -11.21
C ASN A 150 10.73 -7.60 -9.93
N ALA A 151 10.48 -6.34 -9.52
CA ALA A 151 11.06 -5.74 -8.33
C ALA A 151 10.95 -6.66 -7.09
N ILE A 152 9.76 -7.17 -6.76
CA ILE A 152 9.58 -8.08 -5.60
C ILE A 152 10.45 -9.34 -5.74
N ALA A 153 10.42 -10.00 -6.90
CA ALA A 153 11.19 -11.22 -7.17
C ALA A 153 12.71 -10.99 -7.23
N ARG A 154 13.15 -9.75 -7.47
CA ARG A 154 14.56 -9.33 -7.56
C ARG A 154 15.02 -8.51 -6.36
N HIS A 155 14.23 -8.49 -5.29
CA HIS A 155 14.54 -7.79 -4.04
C HIS A 155 14.79 -6.29 -4.27
N GLY A 156 13.90 -5.67 -5.05
CA GLY A 156 13.84 -4.25 -5.30
C GLY A 156 12.66 -3.61 -4.57
N ILE A 157 12.69 -2.28 -4.53
CA ILE A 157 11.71 -1.44 -3.81
C ILE A 157 11.11 -0.35 -4.71
N HIS A 158 11.33 -0.44 -6.02
CA HIS A 158 10.77 0.43 -7.04
C HIS A 158 11.01 -0.18 -8.44
N GLY A 159 10.31 0.35 -9.44
CA GLY A 159 10.51 0.08 -10.85
C GLY A 159 9.52 0.88 -11.69
N LEU A 160 8.58 0.25 -12.38
CA LEU A 160 7.58 1.02 -13.16
C LEU A 160 6.56 1.69 -12.22
N TYR A 161 6.54 3.02 -12.27
CA TYR A 161 5.72 3.86 -11.40
C TYR A 161 4.28 4.02 -11.92
N TRP A 162 3.30 3.99 -11.02
CA TRP A 162 1.88 4.21 -11.32
C TRP A 162 1.28 5.25 -10.38
N LEU A 163 0.37 6.06 -10.91
CA LEU A 163 -0.38 7.04 -10.14
C LEU A 163 -1.88 6.86 -10.41
N PHE A 164 -2.65 6.70 -9.35
CA PHE A 164 -4.11 6.66 -9.42
C PHE A 164 -4.72 7.75 -8.54
N ASN A 165 -5.80 8.34 -9.04
CA ASN A 165 -6.63 9.29 -8.30
C ASN A 165 -8.03 8.71 -8.16
N VAL A 166 -8.41 8.31 -6.95
CA VAL A 166 -9.71 7.70 -6.67
C VAL A 166 -10.61 8.77 -6.06
N GLU A 167 -11.65 9.16 -6.79
CA GLU A 167 -12.71 10.02 -6.27
C GLU A 167 -13.62 9.23 -5.34
N ILE A 168 -13.86 9.75 -4.14
CA ILE A 168 -14.67 9.13 -3.09
C ILE A 168 -15.77 10.12 -2.70
N SER A 169 -17.02 9.72 -2.86
CA SER A 169 -18.17 10.53 -2.44
C SER A 169 -18.25 10.60 -0.91
N ALA A 170 -18.56 11.80 -0.38
CA ALA A 170 -18.70 12.04 1.06
C ALA A 170 -19.68 11.08 1.76
N ASN A 171 -20.71 10.61 1.06
CA ASN A 171 -21.71 9.69 1.63
C ASN A 171 -21.16 8.30 1.99
N LEU A 172 -19.95 7.94 1.52
CA LEU A 172 -19.26 6.71 1.92
C LEU A 172 -18.54 6.85 3.25
N PHE A 173 -18.34 8.09 3.74
CA PHE A 173 -17.72 8.37 5.02
C PHE A 173 -18.75 8.73 6.09
N ILE A 174 -18.37 8.45 7.34
CA ILE A 174 -19.14 8.82 8.53
C ILE A 174 -18.30 9.72 9.43
N LYS A 175 -18.97 10.53 10.26
CA LYS A 175 -18.29 11.17 11.40
C LYS A 175 -17.81 10.08 12.36
N GLY A 176 -16.54 10.11 12.74
CA GLY A 176 -15.89 9.09 13.55
C GLY A 176 -14.90 8.25 12.75
N ILE A 177 -14.77 6.97 13.12
CA ILE A 177 -13.77 6.07 12.55
C ILE A 177 -14.25 5.55 11.19
N ASN A 178 -13.40 5.69 10.18
CA ASN A 178 -13.58 5.17 8.84
C ASN A 178 -12.45 4.20 8.50
N THR A 179 -12.69 3.29 7.56
CA THR A 179 -11.71 2.33 7.07
C THR A 179 -11.66 2.33 5.55
N ILE A 180 -10.46 2.51 4.99
CA ILE A 180 -10.18 2.19 3.57
C ILE A 180 -9.61 0.78 3.53
N TYR A 181 -10.21 -0.07 2.71
CA TYR A 181 -9.71 -1.41 2.43
C TYR A 181 -8.97 -1.40 1.09
N LEU A 182 -7.71 -1.81 1.11
CA LEU A 182 -6.87 -2.01 -0.07
C LEU A 182 -6.71 -3.51 -0.27
N THR A 183 -7.26 -4.06 -1.34
CA THR A 183 -7.16 -5.51 -1.62
C THR A 183 -6.27 -5.76 -2.83
N GLN A 184 -5.20 -6.54 -2.64
CA GLN A 184 -4.49 -7.18 -3.73
C GLN A 184 -5.30 -8.42 -4.13
N ALA A 185 -6.00 -8.37 -5.26
CA ALA A 185 -7.02 -9.37 -5.61
C ALA A 185 -6.48 -10.58 -6.38
N ASN A 186 -5.47 -10.38 -7.24
CA ASN A 186 -4.92 -11.45 -8.07
C ASN A 186 -3.92 -12.32 -7.29
N ALA A 187 -4.33 -13.52 -6.85
CA ALA A 187 -3.52 -14.37 -5.97
C ALA A 187 -3.18 -15.75 -6.55
N SER A 188 -2.60 -15.78 -7.74
CA SER A 188 -2.13 -16.99 -8.41
C SER A 188 -0.64 -17.29 -8.22
N GLY A 189 0.15 -16.39 -7.60
CA GLY A 189 1.59 -16.62 -7.39
C GLY A 189 2.26 -15.80 -6.28
N PRO A 190 3.52 -16.14 -5.93
CA PRO A 190 4.24 -15.55 -4.80
C PRO A 190 4.71 -14.12 -4.99
N PHE A 191 4.95 -13.73 -6.25
CA PHE A 191 5.53 -12.43 -6.58
C PHE A 191 4.48 -11.41 -7.01
N GLN A 192 3.20 -11.77 -6.90
CA GLN A 192 2.11 -10.89 -7.26
C GLN A 192 1.89 -9.89 -6.14
N GLY A 193 1.95 -8.61 -6.47
CA GLY A 193 1.87 -7.58 -5.45
C GLY A 193 2.23 -6.19 -5.92
N ILE A 194 2.13 -5.28 -4.96
CA ILE A 194 2.26 -3.84 -5.14
C ILE A 194 3.30 -3.34 -4.15
N ILE A 195 4.19 -2.48 -4.62
CA ILE A 195 5.11 -1.71 -3.78
C ILE A 195 4.60 -0.27 -3.81
N TYR A 196 4.12 0.21 -2.66
CA TYR A 196 3.66 1.59 -2.54
C TYR A 196 4.84 2.55 -2.47
N ASP A 197 4.62 3.78 -2.90
CA ASP A 197 5.51 4.93 -2.67
C ASP A 197 4.89 5.85 -1.62
N TYR A 198 3.69 6.33 -1.94
CA TYR A 198 2.99 7.34 -1.14
C TYR A 198 1.48 7.18 -1.29
N ILE A 199 0.76 7.25 -0.18
CA ILE A 199 -0.71 7.22 -0.16
C ILE A 199 -1.20 8.45 0.57
N ARG A 200 -2.22 9.13 0.04
CA ARG A 200 -2.77 10.34 0.64
C ARG A 200 -4.27 10.42 0.46
N LEU A 201 -4.98 10.89 1.49
CA LEU A 201 -6.37 11.28 1.39
C LEU A 201 -6.51 12.81 1.46
N GLU A 202 -7.21 13.38 0.49
CA GLU A 202 -7.56 14.80 0.41
C GLU A 202 -9.04 15.01 0.72
N SER A 203 -9.35 16.05 1.49
CA SER A 203 -10.72 16.50 1.72
C SER A 203 -11.26 17.31 0.54
N PRO A 204 -12.58 17.55 0.48
CA PRO A 204 -13.15 18.55 -0.41
C PRO A 204 -12.53 19.93 -0.18
N LYS A 205 -12.57 20.80 -1.20
CA LYS A 205 -12.20 22.22 -1.09
C LYS A 205 -13.26 23.02 -0.34
#